data_AF-A0ABD7S2I5-F1
#
_entry.id   AF-A0ABD7S2I5-F1
#
_cell.length_a   1.000
_cell.length_b   1.000
_cell.length_c   1.000
_cell.angle_alpha   90.00
_cell.angle_beta   90.00
_cell.angle_gamma   90.00
#
_symmetry.space_group_name_H-M   'P 1'
#
loop_
_entity.id
_entity.type
_entity.pdbx_description
1 polymer ?
#
loop_
_entity_poly.entity_id
_entity_poly.type
_entity_poly.pdbx_seq_one_letter_code
_entity_poly.pdbx_strand_id
1 'polypeptide(L)'
;MTNHQKCTPMDSFAGVWNKSKEDGIPINFQKINAATYVATIYADGMVDADYYGKGTCSFELDGVGISLKATAKHEDTRFQPALFKNEIYSPAPKVTYFWKGRYPKEDIDNFPDSGRLRLDQFNDDARNDIFKVTLTTERVIP
;
A
#
# COMPACT_ATOMS: atom_id res chain seq x y z
N MET A 1 -10.57 -8.90 -5.05
CA MET A 1 -11.86 -9.56 -5.39
C MET A 1 -11.56 -10.93 -5.97
N THR A 2 -12.07 -11.98 -5.34
CA THR A 2 -11.69 -13.37 -5.64
C THR A 2 -12.55 -14.00 -6.74
N ASN A 3 -13.75 -13.48 -6.98
CA ASN A 3 -14.72 -14.00 -7.95
C ASN A 3 -15.02 -13.03 -9.11
N HIS A 4 -14.01 -12.27 -9.57
CA HIS A 4 -14.18 -11.14 -10.49
C HIS A 4 -15.10 -11.41 -11.68
N GLN A 5 -14.84 -12.46 -12.46
CA GLN A 5 -15.62 -12.75 -13.67
C GLN A 5 -17.11 -13.05 -13.42
N LYS A 6 -17.47 -13.49 -12.21
CA LYS A 6 -18.84 -13.83 -11.83
C LYS A 6 -19.62 -12.61 -11.36
N CYS A 7 -18.93 -11.57 -10.90
CA CYS A 7 -19.55 -10.47 -10.18
C CYS A 7 -19.36 -9.10 -10.85
N THR A 8 -18.43 -8.92 -11.79
CA THR A 8 -18.31 -7.67 -12.57
C THR A 8 -19.00 -7.75 -13.93
N PRO A 9 -19.53 -6.62 -14.43
CA PRO A 9 -20.02 -6.55 -15.79
C PRO A 9 -18.86 -6.63 -16.79
N MET A 10 -19.02 -7.47 -17.81
CA MET A 10 -18.16 -7.47 -18.99
C MET A 10 -18.55 -6.29 -19.89
N ASP A 11 -17.55 -5.60 -20.45
CA ASP A 11 -17.75 -4.72 -21.60
C ASP A 11 -18.02 -5.60 -22.83
N SER A 12 -19.28 -5.60 -23.29
CA SER A 12 -19.72 -6.43 -24.39
C SER A 12 -19.15 -6.03 -25.75
N PHE A 13 -18.72 -4.78 -25.92
CA PHE A 13 -18.12 -4.30 -27.18
C PHE A 13 -16.65 -4.68 -27.27
N ALA A 14 -15.91 -4.50 -26.18
CA ALA A 14 -14.48 -4.81 -26.12
C ALA A 14 -14.18 -6.28 -25.78
N GLY A 15 -15.16 -7.03 -25.26
CA GLY A 15 -14.98 -8.43 -24.86
C GLY A 15 -14.09 -8.61 -23.64
N VAL A 16 -13.93 -7.55 -22.83
CA VAL A 16 -13.07 -7.53 -21.64
C VAL A 16 -13.89 -7.28 -20.39
N TRP A 17 -13.41 -7.76 -19.25
CA TRP A 17 -13.96 -7.33 -17.97
C TRP A 17 -13.34 -6.00 -17.59
N ASN A 18 -14.19 -5.06 -17.16
CA ASN A 18 -13.72 -3.79 -16.65
C ASN A 18 -12.86 -4.03 -15.41
N LYS A 19 -11.84 -3.18 -15.23
CA LYS A 19 -11.07 -3.14 -13.99
C LYS A 19 -12.04 -3.08 -12.81
N SER A 20 -11.84 -3.94 -11.82
CA SER A 20 -12.63 -3.90 -10.58
C SER A 20 -12.61 -2.48 -10.02
N LYS A 21 -13.72 -2.02 -9.43
CA LYS A 21 -13.66 -0.82 -8.61
C LYS A 21 -12.68 -1.12 -7.48
N GLU A 22 -11.60 -0.35 -7.44
CA GLU A 22 -10.68 -0.35 -6.32
C GLU A 22 -11.21 0.68 -5.34
N ASP A 23 -11.45 0.24 -4.11
CA ASP A 23 -11.72 1.12 -2.99
C ASP A 23 -10.73 0.77 -1.88
N GLY A 24 -10.32 1.78 -1.12
CA GLY A 24 -9.32 1.66 -0.08
C GLY A 24 -9.93 2.11 1.24
N ILE A 25 -9.92 1.23 2.23
CA ILE A 25 -10.31 1.60 3.59
C ILE A 25 -9.20 2.48 4.19
N PRO A 26 -9.48 3.73 4.59
CA PRO A 26 -8.46 4.61 5.15
C PRO A 26 -7.86 4.02 6.42
N ILE A 27 -6.52 4.03 6.52
CA ILE A 27 -5.79 3.56 7.69
C ILE A 27 -5.51 4.75 8.60
N ASN A 28 -6.04 4.70 9.82
CA ASN A 28 -5.86 5.76 10.81
C ASN A 28 -4.64 5.48 11.68
N PHE A 29 -3.52 6.15 11.38
CA PHE A 29 -2.29 6.02 12.15
C PHE A 29 -2.28 6.87 13.42
N GLN A 30 -1.93 6.24 14.53
CA GLN A 30 -1.61 6.89 15.80
C GLN A 30 -0.10 7.03 15.94
N LYS A 31 0.37 8.24 16.22
CA LYS A 31 1.79 8.52 16.47
C LYS A 31 2.15 8.10 17.89
N ILE A 32 3.05 7.13 18.03
CA ILE A 32 3.56 6.68 19.32
C ILE A 32 4.76 7.53 19.75
N ASN A 33 5.64 7.86 18.80
CA ASN A 33 6.80 8.73 19.02
C ASN A 33 7.24 9.40 17.71
N ALA A 34 8.42 10.02 17.68
CA ALA A 34 8.94 10.73 16.50
C ALA A 34 9.03 9.86 15.22
N ALA A 35 9.31 8.57 15.35
CA ALA A 35 9.58 7.65 14.23
C ALA A 35 8.62 6.44 14.16
N THR A 36 7.75 6.26 15.15
CA THR A 36 6.84 5.09 15.24
C THR A 36 5.39 5.52 15.17
N TYR A 37 4.65 4.88 14.26
CA TYR A 37 3.22 5.02 14.06
C TYR A 37 2.57 3.64 14.05
N VAL A 38 1.39 3.52 14.65
CA VAL A 38 0.64 2.27 14.75
C VAL A 38 -0.78 2.49 14.23
N ALA A 39 -1.33 1.50 13.52
CA ALA A 39 -2.71 1.51 13.06
C ALA A 39 -3.29 0.09 13.11
N THR A 40 -4.60 0.00 13.30
CA THR A 40 -5.35 -1.24 13.18
C THR A 40 -5.97 -1.32 11.78
N ILE A 41 -5.82 -2.46 11.12
CA ILE A 41 -6.47 -2.78 9.86
C ILE A 41 -7.40 -3.98 10.05
N TYR A 42 -8.44 -4.07 9.23
CA TYR A 42 -9.41 -5.16 9.26
C TYR A 42 -9.30 -5.94 7.95
N ALA A 43 -8.90 -7.22 8.04
CA ALA A 43 -8.75 -8.09 6.86
C ALA A 43 -10.08 -8.37 6.15
N ASP A 44 -11.18 -8.24 6.87
CA ASP A 44 -12.58 -8.38 6.48
C ASP A 44 -13.29 -7.02 6.32
N GLY A 45 -12.54 -5.91 6.23
CA GLY A 45 -13.14 -4.58 6.14
C GLY A 45 -13.95 -4.36 4.85
N MET A 46 -13.63 -5.08 3.77
CA MET A 46 -14.44 -5.09 2.55
C MET A 46 -15.51 -6.18 2.69
N VAL A 47 -16.77 -5.76 2.76
CA VAL A 47 -17.91 -6.66 2.97
C VAL A 47 -18.25 -7.43 1.70
N ASP A 48 -18.51 -8.72 1.83
CA ASP A 48 -19.07 -9.51 0.73
C ASP A 48 -20.52 -9.06 0.44
N ALA A 49 -20.72 -8.40 -0.70
CA ALA A 49 -22.02 -7.83 -1.09
C ALA A 49 -22.20 -7.79 -2.62
N ASP A 50 -23.42 -7.53 -3.09
CA ASP A 50 -23.68 -7.35 -4.53
C ASP A 50 -23.41 -5.90 -4.96
N TYR A 51 -22.17 -5.63 -5.37
CA TYR A 51 -21.73 -4.30 -5.80
C TYR A 51 -22.18 -3.92 -7.22
N TYR A 52 -22.62 -4.90 -8.03
CA TYR A 52 -22.83 -4.72 -9.47
C TYR A 52 -24.18 -5.26 -9.98
N GLY A 53 -25.06 -5.75 -9.10
CA GLY A 53 -26.33 -6.39 -9.46
C GLY A 53 -26.15 -7.75 -10.15
N LYS A 54 -25.05 -8.46 -9.87
CA LYS A 54 -24.69 -9.74 -10.52
C LYS A 54 -24.48 -10.87 -9.50
N GLY A 55 -24.81 -10.63 -8.23
CA GLY A 55 -24.54 -11.53 -7.12
C GLY A 55 -23.37 -11.07 -6.25
N THR A 56 -23.15 -11.78 -5.15
CA THR A 56 -22.17 -11.40 -4.13
C THR A 56 -20.74 -11.39 -4.67
N CYS A 57 -20.07 -10.25 -4.58
CA CYS A 57 -18.64 -10.11 -4.79
C CYS A 57 -17.92 -10.50 -3.50
N SER A 58 -16.92 -11.38 -3.60
CA SER A 58 -16.09 -11.76 -2.46
C SER A 58 -14.74 -11.07 -2.49
N PHE A 59 -14.33 -10.54 -1.34
CA PHE A 59 -13.08 -9.80 -1.19
C PHE A 59 -12.12 -10.51 -0.24
N GLU A 60 -10.84 -10.20 -0.44
CA GLU A 60 -9.78 -10.63 0.43
C GLU A 60 -8.75 -9.51 0.46
N LEU A 61 -8.18 -9.24 1.63
CA LEU A 61 -7.12 -8.26 1.79
C LEU A 61 -5.85 -8.73 1.05
N ASP A 62 -5.52 -8.02 -0.04
CA ASP A 62 -4.37 -8.34 -0.88
C ASP A 62 -3.11 -7.53 -0.50
N GLY A 63 -3.29 -6.33 0.04
CA GLY A 63 -2.17 -5.47 0.39
C GLY A 63 -2.55 -4.28 1.26
N VAL A 64 -1.54 -3.75 1.93
CA VAL A 64 -1.60 -2.57 2.79
C VAL A 64 -0.55 -1.59 2.26
N GLY A 65 -1.01 -0.49 1.67
CA GLY A 65 -0.14 0.59 1.18
C GLY A 65 -0.08 1.73 2.18
N ILE A 66 1.13 2.20 2.48
CA ILE A 66 1.36 3.36 3.35
C ILE A 66 1.92 4.48 2.48
N SER A 67 1.59 5.73 2.79
CA SER A 67 2.15 6.90 2.10
C SER A 67 2.67 7.89 3.13
N LEU A 68 3.98 8.06 3.16
CA LEU A 68 4.67 9.01 4.03
C LEU A 68 5.09 10.24 3.22
N LYS A 69 4.86 11.43 3.76
CA LYS A 69 5.32 12.71 3.21
C LYS A 69 6.04 13.50 4.30
N ALA A 70 6.99 14.34 3.91
CA ALA A 70 7.71 15.21 4.82
C ALA A 70 6.78 16.23 5.51
N THR A 71 5.82 16.73 4.75
CA THR A 71 4.78 17.69 5.13
C THR A 71 3.43 17.27 4.53
N ALA A 72 2.42 18.12 4.61
CA ALA A 72 1.09 17.88 4.02
C ALA A 72 0.95 18.44 2.59
N LYS A 73 2.04 18.93 1.98
CA LYS A 73 1.98 19.61 0.70
C LYS A 73 1.84 18.63 -0.48
N HIS A 74 1.29 19.12 -1.60
CA HIS A 74 1.08 18.28 -2.77
C HIS A 74 2.41 17.89 -3.42
N GLU A 75 3.34 18.84 -3.49
CA GLU A 75 4.64 18.70 -4.13
C GLU A 75 5.58 17.68 -3.46
N ASP A 76 5.32 17.31 -2.20
CA ASP A 76 6.15 16.37 -1.47
C ASP A 76 6.20 14.99 -2.13
N THR A 77 7.39 14.39 -2.10
CA THR A 77 7.58 12.99 -2.46
C THR A 77 6.74 12.11 -1.54
N ARG A 78 6.02 11.16 -2.12
CA ARG A 78 5.31 10.10 -1.40
C ARG A 78 6.21 8.89 -1.29
N PHE A 79 6.71 8.62 -0.09
CA PHE A 79 7.42 7.38 0.20
C PHE A 79 6.40 6.29 0.54
N GLN A 80 6.35 5.24 -0.29
CA GLN A 80 5.25 4.28 -0.31
C GLN A 80 5.70 2.84 -0.02
N PRO A 81 6.07 2.51 1.23
CA PRO A 81 6.25 1.11 1.61
C PRO A 81 4.89 0.41 1.66
N ALA A 82 4.88 -0.89 1.36
CA ALA A 82 3.65 -1.68 1.35
C ALA A 82 3.92 -3.09 1.88
N LEU A 83 2.89 -3.72 2.45
CA LEU A 83 2.84 -5.15 2.76
C LEU A 83 1.85 -5.81 1.80
N PHE A 84 2.24 -6.93 1.20
CA PHE A 84 1.33 -7.77 0.41
C PHE A 84 0.83 -8.94 1.25
N LYS A 85 -0.18 -9.64 0.74
CA LYS A 85 -0.91 -10.72 1.41
C LYS A 85 -0.05 -11.63 2.29
N ASN A 86 1.03 -12.19 1.76
CA ASN A 86 1.92 -13.09 2.51
C ASN A 86 2.72 -12.39 3.62
N GLU A 87 3.06 -11.11 3.43
CA GLU A 87 3.82 -10.30 4.40
C GLU A 87 2.92 -9.80 5.53
N ILE A 88 1.63 -9.55 5.26
CA ILE A 88 0.65 -9.13 6.29
C ILE A 88 0.52 -10.19 7.38
N TYR A 89 0.48 -11.47 7.00
CA TYR A 89 0.36 -12.60 7.92
C TYR A 89 1.70 -13.16 8.41
N SER A 90 2.82 -12.55 8.00
CA SER A 90 4.16 -12.95 8.43
C SER A 90 4.55 -12.18 9.70
N PRO A 91 5.14 -12.85 10.71
CA PRO A 91 5.72 -12.14 11.86
C PRO A 91 7.03 -11.42 11.51
N ALA A 92 7.59 -11.64 10.31
CA ALA A 92 8.86 -11.06 9.89
C ALA A 92 8.70 -9.58 9.50
N PRO A 93 9.52 -8.66 10.06
CA PRO A 93 9.52 -7.27 9.63
C PRO A 93 9.88 -7.13 8.15
N LYS A 94 9.15 -6.28 7.42
CA LYS A 94 9.51 -5.89 6.06
C LYS A 94 10.23 -4.56 6.09
N VAL A 95 11.45 -4.53 5.55
CA VAL A 95 12.26 -3.31 5.41
C VAL A 95 12.22 -2.82 3.98
N THR A 96 11.86 -1.55 3.79
CA THR A 96 11.95 -0.85 2.51
C THR A 96 12.93 0.30 2.66
N TYR A 97 13.88 0.40 1.73
CA TYR A 97 14.90 1.43 1.69
C TYR A 97 14.51 2.52 0.70
N PHE A 98 14.88 3.76 1.01
CA PHE A 98 14.60 4.95 0.22
C PHE A 98 15.84 5.83 0.14
N TRP A 99 16.03 6.51 -0.98
CA TRP A 99 17.11 7.46 -1.16
C TRP A 99 16.72 8.82 -0.55
N LYS A 100 17.57 9.40 0.29
CA LYS A 100 17.30 10.68 0.95
C LYS A 100 17.31 11.87 -0.01
N GLY A 101 17.97 11.77 -1.16
CA GLY A 101 17.97 12.82 -2.18
C GLY A 101 16.57 13.21 -2.66
N ARG A 102 15.57 12.36 -2.43
CA ARG A 102 14.16 12.59 -2.76
C ARG A 102 13.35 13.29 -1.68
N TYR A 103 13.96 13.52 -0.52
CA TYR A 103 13.34 14.16 0.63
C TYR A 103 13.72 15.66 0.67
N PRO A 104 12.76 16.57 0.88
CA PRO A 104 11.32 16.31 1.04
C PRO A 104 10.58 16.16 -0.31
N LYS A 105 11.22 16.54 -1.42
CA LYS A 105 10.61 16.68 -2.73
C LYS A 105 11.59 16.28 -3.85
N GLU A 106 11.07 15.60 -4.86
CA GLU A 106 11.71 15.36 -6.16
C GLU A 106 11.33 16.44 -7.19
N ASP A 107 12.01 16.46 -8.34
CA ASP A 107 11.70 17.43 -9.41
C ASP A 107 10.24 17.35 -9.90
N ILE A 108 9.60 16.19 -9.71
CA ILE A 108 8.20 15.94 -10.06
C ILE A 108 7.34 16.04 -8.80
N ASP A 109 6.32 16.91 -8.84
CA ASP A 109 5.35 17.03 -7.76
C ASP A 109 4.66 15.70 -7.46
N ASN A 110 4.45 15.40 -6.18
CA ASN A 110 3.72 14.23 -5.71
C ASN A 110 4.35 12.89 -6.18
N PHE A 111 5.66 12.88 -6.41
CA PHE A 111 6.43 11.75 -6.91
C PHE A 111 6.18 10.48 -6.07
N PRO A 112 5.72 9.37 -6.67
CA PRO A 112 5.52 8.10 -5.97
C PRO A 112 6.82 7.31 -5.89
N ASP A 113 7.49 7.34 -4.74
CA ASP A 113 8.65 6.48 -4.49
C ASP A 113 8.24 5.21 -3.74
N SER A 114 8.23 4.07 -4.43
CA SER A 114 7.98 2.75 -3.82
C SER A 114 9.20 2.17 -3.08
N GLY A 115 10.36 2.83 -3.14
CA GLY A 115 11.59 2.38 -2.51
C GLY A 115 12.17 1.11 -3.14
N ARG A 116 13.09 0.47 -2.42
CA ARG A 116 13.77 -0.77 -2.83
C ARG A 116 13.87 -1.75 -1.66
N LEU A 117 13.89 -3.05 -1.97
CA LEU A 117 14.01 -4.10 -0.96
C LEU A 117 15.46 -4.44 -0.62
N ARG A 118 16.39 -4.11 -1.52
CA ARG A 118 17.82 -4.40 -1.35
C ARG A 118 18.65 -3.17 -1.68
N LEU A 119 19.75 -3.02 -0.96
CA LEU A 119 20.69 -1.89 -1.12
C LEU A 119 21.39 -1.89 -2.48
N ASP A 120 21.56 -3.06 -3.09
CA ASP A 120 22.21 -3.19 -4.39
C ASP A 120 21.34 -2.80 -5.58
N GLN A 121 20.06 -2.52 -5.34
CA GLN A 121 19.16 -1.93 -6.32
C GLN A 121 19.32 -0.41 -6.44
N PHE A 122 20.14 0.20 -5.58
CA PHE A 122 20.57 1.59 -5.70
C PHE A 122 21.90 1.68 -6.43
N ASN A 123 22.08 2.76 -7.19
CA ASN A 123 23.37 3.19 -7.69
C ASN A 123 24.30 3.59 -6.52
N ASP A 124 25.59 3.76 -6.82
CA ASP A 124 26.61 3.98 -5.79
C ASP A 124 26.39 5.30 -5.00
N ASP A 125 25.91 6.34 -5.68
CA ASP A 125 25.60 7.63 -5.06
C ASP A 125 24.47 7.50 -4.04
N ALA A 126 23.35 6.87 -4.41
CA ALA A 126 22.20 6.74 -3.54
C ALA A 126 22.45 5.75 -2.40
N ARG A 127 23.23 4.69 -2.62
CA ARG A 127 23.46 3.61 -1.64
C ARG A 127 24.04 4.12 -0.31
N ASN A 128 24.84 5.18 -0.35
CA ASN A 128 25.47 5.77 0.85
C ASN A 128 24.60 6.82 1.54
N ASP A 129 23.45 7.20 0.97
CA ASP A 129 22.57 8.26 1.48
C ASP A 129 21.11 7.82 1.54
N ILE A 130 20.87 6.70 2.22
CA ILE A 130 19.52 6.10 2.35
C ILE A 130 18.93 6.28 3.75
N PHE A 131 17.62 6.17 3.82
CA PHE A 131 16.87 5.85 5.04
C PHE A 131 16.03 4.60 4.81
N LYS A 132 15.48 4.03 5.88
CA LYS A 132 14.63 2.83 5.79
C LYS A 132 13.34 3.02 6.57
N VAL A 133 12.27 2.41 6.07
CA VAL A 133 11.02 2.23 6.78
C VAL A 133 10.85 0.74 7.04
N THR A 134 10.50 0.41 8.28
CA THR A 134 10.24 -0.98 8.69
C THR A 134 8.76 -1.11 9.00
N LEU A 135 8.10 -2.08 8.37
CA LEU A 135 6.72 -2.44 8.63
C LEU A 135 6.69 -3.77 9.39
N THR A 136 5.89 -3.80 10.45
CA THR A 136 5.65 -4.98 11.28
C THR A 136 4.16 -5.14 11.46
N THR A 137 3.69 -6.38 11.51
CA THR A 137 2.29 -6.71 11.78
C THR A 137 2.22 -7.64 12.98
N GLU A 138 1.17 -7.45 13.77
CA GLU A 138 0.79 -8.37 14.82
C GLU A 138 -0.72 -8.61 14.73
N ARG A 139 -1.13 -9.85 14.97
CA ARG A 139 -2.56 -10.17 15.07
C ARG A 139 -3.05 -9.69 16.42
N VAL A 140 -3.95 -8.71 16.41
CA VAL A 140 -4.68 -8.30 17.61
C VAL A 140 -5.82 -9.29 17.82
N ILE A 141 -5.82 -9.97 18.96
CA ILE A 141 -6.97 -10.79 19.41
C ILE A 141 -7.81 -9.86 20.31
N PRO A 142 -9.12 -9.71 20.04
CA PRO A 142 -10.01 -8.92 20.89
C PRO A 142 -10.11 -9.45 22.33
#